data_AF-A0A3Q0R5U3-F1
#
_entry.id   AF-A0A3Q0R5U3-F1
#
_cell.length_a   1.000
_cell.length_b   1.000
_cell.length_c   1.000
_cell.angle_alpha   90.00
_cell.angle_beta   90.00
_cell.angle_gamma   90.00
#
_symmetry.space_group_name_H-M   'P 1'
#
loop_
_entity.id
_entity.type
_entity.pdbx_description
1 polymer ?
#
loop_
_entity_poly.entity_id
_entity_poly.type
_entity_poly.pdbx_seq_one_letter_code
_entity_poly.pdbx_strand_id
1 'polypeptide(L)'
;MRAVNDIYDKVDFDGIKLINFQQVVTEEEKNNPLYPLYTGPEKLLSLHSEKNWGNVCLSYLLTNRDYSGVLGLAWEAKNWGGVCSRPTTLKNGATATLNTGLVTIQNYGQFLPPRQVQLTLAHEFGHSLGSPHDEDSNCGNLGSDAGKGRYLMFPYATDGARENNDKFSPCSIKHISNILKLKKDDCFMSDHPICGNQIIEEGEECDIGHNDTDLCCYSAKEPEGIQCRLKPGKVCPSQGLCCGQDCKFKSAGQMCGEETDCQKASVCSGLFSLCPEPNAKENLTVCSQGTRVCLNGSVCVKHHLEQCDCPGDSMKEKCHMCCQQPKPETCASTTSSVLSHHFQKKVLPLVGGAPCSGNRGYCDKFHVCRLLDADGPIARLKNSFLHLDDFEDMAEWMKAHWWAILLAILTLSGVMG
;
A
#
# COMPACT_ATOMS: atom_id res chain seq x y z
N MET A 1 6.85 8.41 3.49
CA MET A 1 6.51 8.34 4.93
C MET A 1 5.55 9.43 5.39
N ARG A 2 5.79 10.73 5.14
CA ARG A 2 4.91 11.84 5.59
C ARG A 2 3.40 11.60 5.43
N ALA A 3 2.95 11.20 4.24
CA ALA A 3 1.53 10.92 3.99
C ALA A 3 0.96 9.74 4.81
N VAL A 4 1.78 8.78 5.22
CA VAL A 4 1.39 7.70 6.14
C VAL A 4 1.26 8.26 7.55
N ASN A 5 2.22 9.05 8.02
CA ASN A 5 2.13 9.71 9.33
C ASN A 5 0.87 10.59 9.43
N ASP A 6 0.53 11.34 8.36
CA ASP A 6 -0.71 12.14 8.29
C ASP A 6 -1.99 11.31 8.48
N ILE A 7 -1.97 9.99 8.22
CA ILE A 7 -3.09 9.08 8.48
C ILE A 7 -3.14 8.72 9.96
N TYR A 8 -2.01 8.32 10.53
CA TYR A 8 -1.92 7.89 11.92
C TYR A 8 -2.08 9.03 12.93
N ASP A 9 -1.60 10.23 12.61
CA ASP A 9 -1.70 11.43 13.45
C ASP A 9 -3.14 11.91 13.68
N LYS A 10 -4.05 11.57 12.76
CA LYS A 10 -5.48 11.91 12.85
C LYS A 10 -6.26 11.01 13.81
N VAL A 11 -5.62 9.98 14.37
CA VAL A 11 -6.30 8.92 15.13
C VAL A 11 -5.92 8.98 16.60
N ASP A 12 -6.93 8.81 17.47
CA ASP A 12 -6.76 8.65 18.90
C ASP A 12 -6.86 7.16 19.25
N PHE A 13 -5.72 6.51 19.51
CA PHE A 13 -5.65 5.10 19.88
C PHE A 13 -5.83 4.95 21.40
N ASP A 14 -7.02 5.31 21.88
CA ASP A 14 -7.42 5.24 23.30
C ASP A 14 -6.45 5.98 24.24
N GLY A 15 -6.20 7.24 23.92
CA GLY A 15 -5.29 8.14 24.64
C GLY A 15 -3.87 8.20 24.08
N ILE A 16 -3.51 7.31 23.16
CA ILE A 16 -2.21 7.31 22.46
C ILE A 16 -2.37 8.06 21.13
N LYS A 17 -1.67 9.19 20.98
CA LYS A 17 -1.70 10.08 19.81
C LYS A 17 -0.30 10.24 19.22
N LEU A 18 -0.22 10.78 18.00
CA LEU A 18 1.03 11.15 17.31
C LEU A 18 1.97 9.97 17.12
N ILE A 19 1.46 8.91 16.49
CA ILE A 19 2.28 7.74 16.15
C ILE A 19 2.95 8.01 14.81
N ASN A 20 4.22 8.37 14.89
CA ASN A 20 5.04 8.66 13.73
C ASN A 20 5.95 7.49 13.37
N PHE A 21 6.07 7.24 12.07
CA PHE A 21 7.07 6.36 11.51
C PHE A 21 8.19 7.19 10.92
N GLN A 22 9.42 6.93 11.37
CA GLN A 22 10.62 7.48 10.77
C GLN A 22 11.20 6.42 9.82
N GLN A 23 11.71 6.88 8.68
CA GLN A 23 12.24 5.99 7.64
C GLN A 23 13.75 5.95 7.78
N VAL A 24 14.39 4.79 7.61
CA VAL A 24 15.84 4.72 7.36
C VAL A 24 16.02 3.84 6.12
N VAL A 25 16.50 4.43 5.03
CA VAL A 25 16.67 3.71 3.77
C VAL A 25 18.01 3.01 3.77
N THR A 26 17.99 1.70 3.56
CA THR A 26 19.20 0.91 3.26
C THR A 26 19.07 0.39 1.83
N GLU A 27 20.01 0.76 0.96
CA GLU A 27 20.09 0.18 -0.38
C GLU A 27 20.59 -1.25 -0.28
N GLU A 28 19.91 -2.18 -0.96
CA GLU A 28 20.29 -3.58 -0.94
C GLU A 28 21.51 -3.85 -1.83
N GLU A 29 22.48 -4.61 -1.30
CA GLU A 29 23.68 -4.98 -2.04
C GLU A 29 23.35 -5.85 -3.28
N LYS A 30 24.15 -5.71 -4.35
CA LYS A 30 23.97 -6.44 -5.62
C LYS A 30 24.01 -7.98 -5.50
N ASN A 31 24.56 -8.52 -4.41
CA ASN A 31 24.65 -9.96 -4.13
C ASN A 31 23.58 -10.47 -3.13
N ASN A 32 22.55 -9.67 -2.86
CA ASN A 32 21.54 -10.00 -1.87
C ASN A 32 20.68 -11.21 -2.35
N PRO A 33 20.40 -12.21 -1.48
CA PRO A 33 19.48 -13.32 -1.78
C PRO A 33 18.07 -12.89 -2.21
N LEU A 34 17.72 -11.62 -2.00
CA LEU A 34 16.48 -11.00 -2.45
C LEU A 34 16.48 -10.64 -3.95
N TYR A 35 17.60 -10.75 -4.67
CA TYR A 35 17.74 -10.35 -6.08
C TYR A 35 16.94 -11.17 -7.12
N PRO A 36 16.65 -12.48 -6.96
CA PRO A 36 15.91 -13.23 -7.97
C PRO A 36 14.56 -12.59 -8.32
N LEU A 37 14.34 -12.29 -9.59
CA LEU A 37 13.15 -11.55 -10.06
C LEU A 37 11.82 -12.32 -9.89
N TYR A 38 11.88 -13.66 -9.80
CA TYR A 38 10.72 -14.55 -9.73
C TYR A 38 10.50 -15.12 -8.33
N THR A 39 10.63 -14.28 -7.30
CA THR A 39 10.33 -14.66 -5.92
C THR A 39 8.93 -14.19 -5.55
N GLY A 40 8.04 -15.13 -5.20
CA GLY A 40 6.70 -14.82 -4.69
C GLY A 40 6.73 -13.95 -3.43
N PRO A 41 5.64 -13.21 -3.14
CA PRO A 41 5.64 -12.23 -2.05
C PRO A 41 5.86 -12.89 -0.68
N GLU A 42 5.33 -14.09 -0.46
CA GLU A 42 5.52 -14.85 0.79
C GLU A 42 6.99 -15.21 1.00
N LYS A 43 7.65 -15.74 -0.04
CA LYS A 43 9.07 -16.08 0.05
C LYS A 43 9.93 -14.84 0.19
N LEU A 44 9.55 -13.73 -0.46
CA LEU A 44 10.28 -12.48 -0.32
C LEU A 44 10.23 -11.95 1.11
N LEU A 45 9.03 -11.94 1.71
CA LEU A 45 8.85 -11.55 3.11
C LEU A 45 9.64 -12.48 4.04
N SER A 46 9.57 -13.79 3.85
CA SER A 46 10.37 -14.77 4.62
C SER A 46 11.86 -14.45 4.59
N LEU A 47 12.43 -14.23 3.40
CA LEU A 47 13.86 -13.92 3.24
C LEU A 47 14.24 -12.59 3.91
N HIS A 48 13.33 -11.61 3.90
CA HIS A 48 13.52 -10.36 4.64
C HIS A 48 13.48 -10.57 6.16
N SER A 49 12.53 -11.38 6.63
CA SER A 49 12.39 -11.74 8.04
C SER A 49 13.58 -12.54 8.58
N GLU A 50 14.30 -13.30 7.75
CA GLU A 50 15.51 -14.04 8.15
C GLU A 50 16.70 -13.12 8.51
N LYS A 51 16.65 -11.82 8.19
CA LYS A 51 17.63 -10.83 8.66
C LYS A 51 17.35 -10.41 10.11
N ASN A 52 18.38 -9.89 10.79
CA ASN A 52 18.24 -9.36 12.15
C ASN A 52 17.75 -7.91 12.10
N TRP A 53 16.50 -7.70 12.53
CA TRP A 53 15.85 -6.40 12.64
C TRP A 53 15.49 -6.05 14.09
N GLY A 54 16.10 -6.73 15.07
CA GLY A 54 15.75 -6.57 16.48
C GLY A 54 16.08 -5.20 17.09
N ASN A 55 16.82 -4.36 16.36
CA ASN A 55 17.17 -2.99 16.76
C ASN A 55 16.23 -1.92 16.18
N VAL A 56 15.27 -2.30 15.35
CA VAL A 56 14.29 -1.37 14.77
C VAL A 56 12.86 -1.79 15.13
N CYS A 57 11.95 -0.81 15.16
CA CYS A 57 10.56 -1.05 15.51
C CYS A 57 9.84 -1.91 14.45
N LEU A 58 10.03 -1.55 13.18
CA LEU A 58 9.55 -2.27 11.99
C LEU A 58 10.60 -2.17 10.88
N SER A 59 10.64 -3.17 9.98
CA SER A 59 11.48 -3.16 8.79
C SER A 59 10.70 -3.58 7.55
N TYR A 60 10.67 -2.72 6.53
CA TYR A 60 9.82 -2.89 5.35
C TYR A 60 10.62 -2.90 4.05
N LEU A 61 10.28 -3.82 3.15
CA LEU A 61 10.76 -3.80 1.77
C LEU A 61 9.81 -3.04 0.86
N LEU A 62 10.34 -2.07 0.13
CA LEU A 62 9.66 -1.48 -1.02
C LEU A 62 10.19 -2.14 -2.29
N THR A 63 9.32 -2.79 -3.05
CA THR A 63 9.67 -3.50 -4.29
C THR A 63 8.88 -3.00 -5.49
N ASN A 64 9.36 -3.24 -6.69
CA ASN A 64 8.64 -2.99 -7.95
C ASN A 64 8.15 -4.29 -8.60
N ARG A 65 8.02 -5.38 -7.83
CA ARG A 65 7.57 -6.68 -8.33
C ARG A 65 6.06 -6.75 -8.47
N ASP A 66 5.59 -7.28 -9.58
CA ASP A 66 4.16 -7.49 -9.83
C ASP A 66 3.69 -8.84 -9.24
N TYR A 67 2.92 -8.77 -8.16
CA TYR A 67 2.36 -9.95 -7.47
C TYR A 67 0.91 -10.25 -7.85
N SER A 68 0.45 -9.76 -9.00
CA SER A 68 -0.85 -10.14 -9.58
C SER A 68 -2.01 -10.00 -8.58
N GLY A 69 -2.11 -8.84 -7.95
CA GLY A 69 -3.19 -8.48 -7.02
C GLY A 69 -2.78 -8.32 -5.56
N VAL A 70 -1.66 -8.90 -5.12
CA VAL A 70 -1.12 -8.69 -3.78
C VAL A 70 -0.27 -7.41 -3.77
N LEU A 71 -0.68 -6.39 -3.03
CA LEU A 71 0.03 -5.10 -3.00
C LEU A 71 1.03 -4.99 -1.84
N GLY A 72 0.85 -5.77 -0.79
CA GLY A 72 1.71 -5.82 0.37
C GLY A 72 1.49 -7.08 1.18
N LEU A 73 2.41 -7.34 2.10
CA LEU A 73 2.29 -8.37 3.14
C LEU A 73 3.00 -7.88 4.40
N ALA A 74 2.40 -8.09 5.56
CA ALA A 74 3.03 -7.82 6.84
C ALA A 74 2.74 -8.91 7.87
N TRP A 75 3.67 -9.07 8.81
CA TRP A 75 3.44 -9.88 10.00
C TRP A 75 2.55 -9.12 10.99
N GLU A 76 1.44 -9.73 11.38
CA GLU A 76 0.47 -9.14 12.31
C GLU A 76 0.96 -9.18 13.78
N ALA A 77 0.77 -8.07 14.51
CA ALA A 77 1.03 -8.04 15.95
C ALA A 77 -0.07 -8.74 16.75
N LYS A 78 0.08 -10.05 16.97
CA LYS A 78 -0.77 -10.82 17.90
C LYS A 78 0.03 -11.77 18.78
N ASN A 79 0.84 -12.64 18.18
CA ASN A 79 1.66 -13.64 18.90
C ASN A 79 3.15 -13.32 18.78
N TRP A 80 3.75 -13.62 17.62
CA TRP A 80 5.20 -13.56 17.42
C TRP A 80 5.64 -12.43 16.48
N GLY A 81 4.69 -11.78 15.80
CA GLY A 81 4.94 -10.81 14.74
C GLY A 81 4.59 -9.36 15.07
N GLY A 82 4.81 -8.52 14.08
CA GLY A 82 4.49 -7.10 14.08
C GLY A 82 5.45 -6.27 14.94
N VAL A 83 4.96 -5.12 15.37
CA VAL A 83 5.74 -4.08 16.03
C VAL A 83 6.54 -4.62 17.22
N CYS A 84 7.78 -4.13 17.37
CA CYS A 84 8.70 -4.49 18.46
C CYS A 84 8.99 -6.01 18.62
N SER A 85 8.75 -6.83 17.59
CA SER A 85 9.06 -8.26 17.67
C SER A 85 10.57 -8.51 17.77
N ARG A 86 10.96 -9.30 18.76
CA ARG A 86 12.35 -9.73 18.97
C ARG A 86 12.72 -10.91 18.06
N PRO A 87 14.02 -11.15 17.83
CA PRO A 87 14.47 -12.32 17.09
C PRO A 87 13.94 -13.62 17.71
N THR A 88 13.40 -14.49 16.86
CA THR A 88 12.89 -15.81 17.23
C THR A 88 13.59 -16.89 16.39
N THR A 89 13.69 -18.10 16.94
CA THR A 89 14.28 -19.24 16.24
C THR A 89 13.18 -19.99 15.51
N LEU A 90 13.34 -20.12 14.20
CA LEU A 90 12.49 -20.93 13.33
C LEU A 90 12.74 -22.42 13.55
N LYS A 91 11.76 -23.24 13.19
CA LYS A 91 11.88 -24.71 13.33
C LYS A 91 13.03 -25.31 12.51
N ASN A 92 13.45 -24.66 11.42
CA ASN A 92 14.62 -25.06 10.63
C ASN A 92 15.97 -24.65 11.27
N GLY A 93 15.96 -24.06 12.47
CA GLY A 93 17.12 -23.58 13.20
C GLY A 93 17.60 -22.17 12.79
N ALA A 94 17.03 -21.58 11.75
CA ALA A 94 17.36 -20.20 11.37
C ALA A 94 16.76 -19.20 12.37
N THR A 95 17.42 -18.06 12.55
CA THR A 95 16.86 -16.94 13.33
C THR A 95 16.09 -16.02 12.39
N ALA A 96 14.96 -15.49 12.85
CA ALA A 96 14.18 -14.52 12.11
C ALA A 96 13.57 -13.44 13.02
N THR A 97 13.34 -12.26 12.46
CA THR A 97 12.67 -11.15 13.12
C THR A 97 11.35 -10.84 12.40
N LEU A 98 10.24 -11.00 13.11
CA LEU A 98 8.89 -10.91 12.53
C LEU A 98 8.25 -9.51 12.68
N ASN A 99 9.07 -8.48 12.87
CA ASN A 99 8.68 -7.06 12.78
C ASN A 99 8.80 -6.55 11.33
N THR A 100 8.47 -7.40 10.36
CA THR A 100 8.78 -7.18 8.95
C THR A 100 7.54 -7.13 8.07
N GLY A 101 7.64 -6.40 6.97
CA GLY A 101 6.63 -6.35 5.92
C GLY A 101 7.22 -5.99 4.56
N LEU A 102 6.39 -5.99 3.53
CA LEU A 102 6.74 -5.52 2.20
C LEU A 102 5.54 -4.87 1.51
N VAL A 103 5.84 -3.94 0.62
CA VAL A 103 4.88 -3.28 -0.26
C VAL A 103 5.45 -3.24 -1.68
N THR A 104 4.62 -3.49 -2.67
CA THR A 104 4.97 -3.28 -4.08
C THR A 104 4.39 -1.99 -4.64
N ILE A 105 5.13 -1.35 -5.53
CA ILE A 105 4.67 -0.18 -6.31
C ILE A 105 4.08 -0.57 -7.67
N GLN A 106 3.91 -1.86 -7.96
CA GLN A 106 3.37 -2.35 -9.23
C GLN A 106 2.25 -3.35 -9.05
N ASN A 107 1.21 -3.27 -9.89
CA ASN A 107 0.13 -4.26 -9.95
C ASN A 107 -0.30 -4.49 -11.41
N TYR A 108 -0.38 -5.75 -11.85
CA TYR A 108 -0.77 -6.13 -13.22
C TYR A 108 -0.06 -5.32 -14.31
N GLY A 109 1.24 -5.07 -14.14
CA GLY A 109 2.11 -4.34 -15.06
C GLY A 109 1.97 -2.83 -15.03
N GLN A 110 1.12 -2.27 -14.18
CA GLN A 110 0.96 -0.82 -14.01
C GLN A 110 1.64 -0.36 -12.73
N PHE A 111 2.36 0.77 -12.79
CA PHE A 111 2.83 1.45 -11.59
C PHE A 111 1.64 2.06 -10.85
N LEU A 112 1.61 1.85 -9.54
CA LEU A 112 0.58 2.40 -8.68
C LEU A 112 0.79 3.91 -8.49
N PRO A 113 -0.28 4.71 -8.47
CA PRO A 113 -0.18 6.12 -8.08
C PRO A 113 0.41 6.27 -6.67
N PRO A 114 1.17 7.34 -6.37
CA PRO A 114 1.78 7.54 -5.05
C PRO A 114 0.80 7.43 -3.88
N ARG A 115 -0.41 7.97 -4.03
CA ARG A 115 -1.48 7.85 -3.02
C ARG A 115 -1.85 6.39 -2.73
N GLN A 116 -1.94 5.55 -3.77
CA GLN A 116 -2.26 4.13 -3.58
C GLN A 116 -1.13 3.42 -2.81
N VAL A 117 0.13 3.68 -3.17
CA VAL A 117 1.29 3.10 -2.46
C VAL A 117 1.31 3.53 -0.99
N GLN A 118 0.97 4.79 -0.70
CA GLN A 118 0.88 5.31 0.67
C GLN A 118 -0.24 4.62 1.46
N LEU A 119 -1.42 4.43 0.87
CA LEU A 119 -2.53 3.71 1.50
C LEU A 119 -2.18 2.23 1.74
N THR A 120 -1.56 1.56 0.76
CA THR A 120 -1.09 0.19 0.94
C THR A 120 -0.07 0.10 2.07
N LEU A 121 0.92 1.00 2.13
CA LEU A 121 1.89 1.01 3.22
C LEU A 121 1.23 1.25 4.59
N ALA A 122 0.28 2.18 4.68
CA ALA A 122 -0.47 2.42 5.91
C ALA A 122 -1.33 1.20 6.31
N HIS A 123 -1.90 0.49 5.34
CA HIS A 123 -2.63 -0.76 5.57
C HIS A 123 -1.71 -1.84 6.17
N GLU A 124 -0.54 -2.08 5.58
CA GLU A 124 0.41 -3.06 6.10
C GLU A 124 0.95 -2.68 7.49
N PHE A 125 1.18 -1.39 7.74
CA PHE A 125 1.50 -0.90 9.08
C PHE A 125 0.35 -1.17 10.07
N GLY A 126 -0.90 -1.10 9.63
CA GLY A 126 -2.08 -1.48 10.41
C GLY A 126 -2.02 -2.93 10.86
N HIS A 127 -1.66 -3.86 9.97
CA HIS A 127 -1.40 -5.26 10.31
C HIS A 127 -0.25 -5.38 11.31
N SER A 128 0.87 -4.70 11.05
CA SER A 128 2.03 -4.71 11.96
C SER A 128 1.73 -4.16 13.36
N LEU A 129 0.71 -3.30 13.48
CA LEU A 129 0.18 -2.80 14.75
C LEU A 129 -0.97 -3.65 15.31
N GLY A 130 -1.35 -4.73 14.63
CA GLY A 130 -2.26 -5.78 15.11
C GLY A 130 -3.72 -5.59 14.75
N SER A 131 -4.04 -4.72 13.78
CA SER A 131 -5.38 -4.71 13.19
C SER A 131 -5.53 -5.86 12.21
N PRO A 132 -6.56 -6.73 12.35
CA PRO A 132 -6.99 -7.60 11.27
C PRO A 132 -7.72 -6.80 10.18
N HIS A 133 -8.12 -7.50 9.12
CA HIS A 133 -9.01 -6.94 8.10
C HIS A 133 -10.40 -6.60 8.65
N ASP A 134 -11.00 -5.54 8.11
CA ASP A 134 -12.36 -5.11 8.43
C ASP A 134 -13.39 -6.00 7.68
N GLU A 135 -13.68 -7.19 8.21
CA GLU A 135 -14.63 -8.14 7.61
C GLU A 135 -15.93 -8.33 8.41
N ASP A 136 -15.89 -8.12 9.72
CA ASP A 136 -17.04 -8.35 10.60
C ASP A 136 -18.07 -7.22 10.53
N SER A 137 -19.36 -7.57 10.51
CA SER A 137 -20.48 -6.62 10.69
C SER A 137 -20.40 -5.88 12.04
N ASN A 138 -19.64 -6.40 12.99
CA ASN A 138 -19.34 -5.78 14.28
C ASN A 138 -18.45 -4.53 14.16
N CYS A 139 -17.79 -4.32 13.02
CA CYS A 139 -16.96 -3.15 12.73
C CYS A 139 -17.75 -1.95 12.17
N GLY A 140 -19.08 -1.98 12.34
CA GLY A 140 -20.01 -0.99 11.85
C GLY A 140 -20.34 -1.19 10.36
N ASN A 141 -20.92 -0.18 9.72
CA ASN A 141 -21.33 -0.29 8.31
C ASN A 141 -20.17 -0.36 7.30
N LEU A 142 -18.92 -0.54 7.75
CA LEU A 142 -17.71 -0.65 6.91
C LEU A 142 -17.57 0.50 5.89
N GLY A 143 -18.11 1.68 6.24
CA GLY A 143 -18.14 2.84 5.37
C GLY A 143 -19.08 2.71 4.15
N SER A 144 -19.97 1.71 4.14
CA SER A 144 -21.02 1.54 3.12
C SER A 144 -22.09 2.63 3.20
N ASP A 145 -22.20 3.33 4.34
CA ASP A 145 -23.15 4.42 4.50
C ASP A 145 -22.72 5.67 3.71
N ALA A 146 -23.67 6.22 2.96
CA ALA A 146 -23.56 7.52 2.30
C ALA A 146 -22.43 7.67 1.25
N GLY A 147 -21.93 6.58 0.67
CA GLY A 147 -20.96 6.64 -0.45
C GLY A 147 -19.53 6.99 -0.04
N LYS A 148 -19.23 7.10 1.26
CA LYS A 148 -17.92 7.47 1.82
C LYS A 148 -16.78 6.47 1.57
N GLY A 149 -17.11 5.26 1.11
CA GLY A 149 -16.15 4.23 0.75
C GLY A 149 -15.70 3.37 1.93
N ARG A 150 -14.90 2.34 1.63
CA ARG A 150 -14.36 1.41 2.62
C ARG A 150 -13.22 2.04 3.44
N TYR A 151 -13.04 1.57 4.67
CA TYR A 151 -11.93 1.96 5.54
C TYR A 151 -10.59 1.37 5.09
N LEU A 152 -9.51 1.87 5.66
CA LEU A 152 -8.13 1.53 5.31
C LEU A 152 -7.82 0.02 5.42
N MET A 153 -8.37 -0.68 6.42
CA MET A 153 -8.12 -2.11 6.67
C MET A 153 -9.06 -3.04 5.91
N PHE A 154 -9.73 -2.56 4.85
CA PHE A 154 -10.55 -3.40 3.99
C PHE A 154 -9.67 -4.38 3.17
N PRO A 155 -10.01 -5.68 3.10
CA PRO A 155 -9.15 -6.71 2.50
C PRO A 155 -9.07 -6.67 0.97
N TYR A 156 -10.02 -6.00 0.31
CA TYR A 156 -10.13 -6.04 -1.15
C TYR A 156 -9.79 -4.71 -1.82
N ALA A 157 -9.86 -4.70 -3.16
CA ALA A 157 -9.44 -3.58 -3.98
C ALA A 157 -10.16 -2.28 -3.63
N THR A 158 -9.41 -1.18 -3.54
CA THR A 158 -9.99 0.16 -3.37
C THR A 158 -9.42 1.10 -4.42
N ASP A 159 -10.22 2.08 -4.86
CA ASP A 159 -9.79 3.13 -5.78
C ASP A 159 -8.96 4.23 -5.10
N GLY A 160 -8.85 4.17 -3.76
CA GLY A 160 -8.05 5.08 -2.92
C GLY A 160 -8.54 6.52 -2.89
N ALA A 161 -9.70 6.80 -3.47
CA ALA A 161 -10.18 8.16 -3.74
C ALA A 161 -11.24 8.66 -2.75
N ARG A 162 -11.82 7.76 -1.94
CA ARG A 162 -12.96 8.09 -1.08
C ARG A 162 -12.53 8.50 0.33
N GLU A 163 -13.42 9.23 1.01
CA GLU A 163 -13.18 9.85 2.32
C GLU A 163 -12.71 8.86 3.41
N ASN A 164 -13.16 7.61 3.38
CA ASN A 164 -12.78 6.63 4.39
C ASN A 164 -11.49 5.87 4.06
N ASN A 165 -10.97 5.96 2.82
CA ASN A 165 -9.83 5.15 2.42
C ASN A 165 -8.54 5.49 3.18
N ASP A 166 -8.45 6.69 3.75
CA ASP A 166 -7.34 7.14 4.61
C ASP A 166 -7.74 7.20 6.11
N LYS A 167 -8.76 6.44 6.51
CA LYS A 167 -9.25 6.35 7.90
C LYS A 167 -9.28 4.90 8.37
N PHE A 168 -8.96 4.69 9.64
CA PHE A 168 -9.17 3.42 10.31
C PHE A 168 -10.62 3.26 10.75
N SER A 169 -11.12 2.03 10.73
CA SER A 169 -12.43 1.71 11.31
C SER A 169 -12.36 1.72 12.84
N PRO A 170 -13.50 1.80 13.56
CA PRO A 170 -13.53 1.64 15.01
C PRO A 170 -12.92 0.31 15.50
N CYS A 171 -13.03 -0.76 14.71
CA CYS A 171 -12.40 -2.04 15.02
C CYS A 171 -10.89 -1.93 14.95
N SER A 172 -10.35 -1.41 13.84
CA SER A 172 -8.90 -1.29 13.67
C SER A 172 -8.29 -0.44 14.77
N ILE A 173 -8.95 0.67 15.14
CA ILE A 173 -8.51 1.53 16.26
C ILE A 173 -8.45 0.73 17.56
N LYS A 174 -9.49 -0.04 17.88
CA LYS A 174 -9.52 -0.87 19.10
C LYS A 174 -8.40 -1.91 19.13
N HIS A 175 -8.17 -2.61 18.02
CA HIS A 175 -7.12 -3.63 17.92
C HIS A 175 -5.73 -3.02 18.07
N ILE A 176 -5.44 -1.95 17.33
CA ILE A 176 -4.16 -1.24 17.39
C ILE A 176 -3.92 -0.68 18.80
N SER A 177 -4.94 -0.06 19.42
CA SER A 177 -4.83 0.48 20.78
C SER A 177 -4.42 -0.58 21.80
N ASN A 178 -4.95 -1.80 21.69
CA ASN A 178 -4.60 -2.90 22.59
C ASN A 178 -3.13 -3.31 22.42
N ILE A 179 -2.64 -3.40 21.19
CA ILE A 179 -1.24 -3.76 20.94
C ILE A 179 -0.29 -2.66 21.40
N LEU A 180 -0.62 -1.38 21.15
CA LEU A 180 0.21 -0.26 21.58
C LEU A 180 0.36 -0.23 23.10
N LYS A 181 -0.70 -0.50 23.86
CA LYS A 181 -0.62 -0.60 25.33
C LYS A 181 0.29 -1.73 25.81
N LEU A 182 0.46 -2.79 25.01
CA LEU A 182 1.28 -3.95 25.36
C LEU A 182 2.73 -3.80 24.91
N LYS A 183 2.96 -3.24 23.72
CA LYS A 183 4.26 -3.31 23.03
C LYS A 183 4.97 -1.97 22.86
N LYS A 184 4.31 -0.81 23.04
CA LYS A 184 4.94 0.50 22.72
C LYS A 184 6.25 0.70 23.47
N ASP A 185 6.29 0.29 24.74
CA ASP A 185 7.43 0.52 25.63
C ASP A 185 8.63 -0.39 25.31
N ASP A 186 8.48 -1.36 24.41
CA ASP A 186 9.56 -2.27 24.01
C ASP A 186 10.53 -1.64 23.00
N CYS A 187 10.06 -0.72 22.15
CA CYS A 187 10.89 -0.19 21.06
C CYS A 187 10.54 1.20 20.53
N PHE A 188 9.44 1.83 20.99
CA PHE A 188 9.12 3.20 20.57
C PHE A 188 10.04 4.20 21.26
N MET A 189 10.37 5.28 20.56
CA MET A 189 11.23 6.34 21.05
C MET A 189 10.49 7.68 21.00
N SER A 190 10.95 8.65 21.77
CA SER A 190 10.48 10.03 21.63
C SER A 190 10.87 10.60 20.27
N ASP A 191 9.98 11.42 19.71
CA ASP A 191 10.16 12.02 18.39
C ASP A 191 11.38 12.97 18.39
N HIS A 192 12.41 12.57 17.66
CA HIS A 192 13.63 13.34 17.45
C HIS A 192 14.03 13.25 15.98
N PRO A 193 14.36 14.38 15.33
CA PRO A 193 14.94 14.38 14.00
C PRO A 193 16.15 13.46 13.90
N ILE A 194 16.25 12.68 12.82
CA ILE A 194 17.38 11.76 12.58
C ILE A 194 18.17 12.23 11.36
N CYS A 195 19.29 12.87 11.64
CA CYS A 195 20.28 13.15 10.59
C CYS A 195 20.84 11.85 10.03
N GLY A 196 20.62 11.63 8.73
CA GLY A 196 21.09 10.47 7.99
C GLY A 196 19.98 9.61 7.39
N ASN A 197 18.71 9.97 7.62
CA ASN A 197 17.55 9.28 7.10
C ASN A 197 17.12 9.76 5.70
N GLN A 198 17.80 10.77 5.14
CA GLN A 198 17.54 11.40 3.84
C GLN A 198 16.23 12.18 3.78
N ILE A 199 15.71 12.62 4.93
CA ILE A 199 14.52 13.47 5.04
C ILE A 199 14.96 14.74 5.76
N ILE A 200 14.75 15.91 5.16
CA ILE A 200 15.02 17.17 5.87
C ILE A 200 13.96 17.33 6.96
N GLU A 201 14.41 17.28 8.21
CA GLU A 201 13.58 17.46 9.41
C GLU A 201 13.86 18.80 10.11
N GLU A 202 13.16 19.06 11.22
CA GLU A 202 13.34 20.32 11.96
C GLU A 202 14.77 20.42 12.51
N GLY A 203 15.45 21.54 12.21
CA GLY A 203 16.83 21.79 12.61
C GLY A 203 17.89 21.38 11.59
N GLU A 204 17.50 20.71 10.50
CA GLU A 204 18.38 20.31 9.40
C GLU A 204 18.23 21.25 8.20
N GLU A 205 19.34 21.51 7.50
CA GLU A 205 19.31 22.26 6.23
C GLU A 205 19.35 21.32 5.03
N CYS A 206 19.82 20.09 5.25
CA CYS A 206 20.00 19.06 4.26
C CYS A 206 20.17 17.70 4.93
N ASP A 207 19.84 16.62 4.24
CA ASP A 207 20.16 15.26 4.68
C ASP A 207 20.47 14.40 3.46
N ILE A 208 21.70 13.94 3.38
CA ILE A 208 22.24 13.11 2.28
C ILE A 208 22.54 11.68 2.75
N GLY A 209 22.13 11.33 3.97
CA GLY A 209 22.53 10.09 4.61
C GLY A 209 23.99 10.09 5.02
N HIS A 210 24.61 8.92 4.88
CA HIS A 210 26.01 8.64 5.19
C HIS A 210 26.97 8.91 4.01
N ASN A 211 26.54 9.67 3.00
CA ASN A 211 27.33 9.95 1.80
C ASN A 211 28.32 11.12 2.02
N ASP A 212 29.57 10.84 2.35
CA ASP A 212 30.57 11.87 2.65
C ASP A 212 31.09 12.62 1.40
N THR A 213 30.71 12.17 0.20
CA THR A 213 31.22 12.72 -1.08
C THR A 213 30.42 13.91 -1.61
N ASP A 214 29.28 14.22 -0.99
CA ASP A 214 28.43 15.32 -1.44
C ASP A 214 29.13 16.68 -1.32
N LEU A 215 28.98 17.52 -2.34
CA LEU A 215 29.66 18.82 -2.40
C LEU A 215 28.92 19.93 -1.67
N CYS A 216 27.66 19.72 -1.32
CA CYS A 216 26.73 20.74 -0.85
C CYS A 216 26.39 20.61 0.64
N CYS A 217 26.32 19.39 1.15
CA CYS A 217 25.85 19.03 2.47
C CYS A 217 26.90 18.24 3.25
N TYR A 218 26.95 18.43 4.56
CA TYR A 218 27.69 17.56 5.48
C TYR A 218 26.89 16.29 5.77
N SER A 219 27.54 15.13 5.71
CA SER A 219 26.88 13.85 5.95
C SER A 219 26.59 13.62 7.43
N ALA A 220 25.78 12.60 7.71
CA ALA A 220 25.49 12.14 9.08
C ALA A 220 26.68 11.51 9.81
N LYS A 221 27.86 11.40 9.18
CA LYS A 221 29.09 10.93 9.87
C LYS A 221 29.89 12.07 10.50
N GLU A 222 29.55 13.31 10.17
CA GLU A 222 30.20 14.47 10.72
C GLU A 222 29.80 14.69 12.19
N PRO A 223 30.58 15.46 12.97
CA PRO A 223 30.23 15.74 14.36
C PRO A 223 28.88 16.46 14.51
N GLU A 224 28.22 16.21 15.65
CA GLU A 224 27.02 16.95 16.06
C GLU A 224 27.25 18.47 15.98
N GLY A 225 26.26 19.17 15.43
CA GLY A 225 26.33 20.62 15.17
C GLY A 225 26.76 20.98 13.75
N ILE A 226 27.45 20.08 13.03
CA ILE A 226 27.83 20.26 11.62
C ILE A 226 27.10 19.29 10.69
N GLN A 227 26.83 18.07 11.14
CA GLN A 227 26.06 17.09 10.39
C GLN A 227 24.70 17.65 9.89
N CYS A 228 24.25 17.22 8.70
CA CYS A 228 22.99 17.66 8.09
C CYS A 228 22.84 19.18 7.92
N ARG A 229 23.97 19.88 7.74
CA ARG A 229 24.03 21.29 7.39
C ARG A 229 24.72 21.53 6.06
N LEU A 230 24.41 22.66 5.44
CA LEU A 230 25.08 23.07 4.21
C LEU A 230 26.54 23.39 4.47
N LYS A 231 27.38 23.03 3.50
CA LYS A 231 28.80 23.40 3.52
C LYS A 231 28.95 24.93 3.36
N PRO A 232 30.04 25.54 3.87
CA PRO A 232 30.25 26.98 3.76
C PRO A 232 30.14 27.50 2.32
N GLY A 233 29.36 28.56 2.12
CA GLY A 233 29.16 29.21 0.82
C GLY A 233 28.24 28.47 -0.15
N LYS A 234 27.56 27.41 0.30
CA LYS A 234 26.54 26.69 -0.47
C LYS A 234 25.16 27.24 -0.12
N VAL A 235 24.26 27.30 -1.10
CA VAL A 235 22.93 27.95 -0.93
C VAL A 235 21.76 26.98 -1.02
N CYS A 236 21.99 25.77 -1.54
CA CYS A 236 20.98 24.73 -1.59
C CYS A 236 21.57 23.34 -1.38
N PRO A 237 20.75 22.38 -0.91
CA PRO A 237 21.15 21.00 -0.81
C PRO A 237 21.03 20.27 -2.15
N SER A 238 21.96 19.37 -2.42
CA SER A 238 22.00 18.55 -3.65
C SER A 238 20.76 17.67 -3.85
N GLN A 239 20.06 17.29 -2.76
CA GLN A 239 18.81 16.53 -2.82
C GLN A 239 17.66 17.29 -3.51
N GLY A 240 17.74 18.63 -3.56
CA GLY A 240 16.71 19.45 -4.17
C GLY A 240 16.73 19.32 -5.70
N LEU A 241 15.59 18.96 -6.30
CA LEU A 241 15.45 18.87 -7.75
C LEU A 241 15.80 20.17 -8.50
N CYS A 242 15.69 21.31 -7.83
CA CYS A 242 16.06 22.64 -8.33
C CYS A 242 17.42 23.15 -7.83
N CYS A 243 18.26 22.29 -7.27
CA CYS A 243 19.66 22.59 -6.94
C CYS A 243 20.61 22.03 -8.01
N GLY A 244 21.55 22.84 -8.47
CA GLY A 244 22.60 22.46 -9.40
C GLY A 244 23.74 21.69 -8.73
N GLN A 245 24.60 21.08 -9.54
CA GLN A 245 25.80 20.36 -9.06
C GLN A 245 26.82 21.30 -8.39
N ASP A 246 26.73 22.61 -8.65
CA ASP A 246 27.53 23.65 -8.01
C ASP A 246 26.93 24.14 -6.68
N CYS A 247 25.84 23.51 -6.23
CA CYS A 247 25.09 23.85 -5.02
C CYS A 247 24.45 25.24 -5.07
N LYS A 248 24.03 25.67 -6.26
CA LYS A 248 23.26 26.89 -6.49
C LYS A 248 21.89 26.57 -7.07
N PHE A 249 20.94 27.48 -6.88
CA PHE A 249 19.61 27.31 -7.48
C PHE A 249 19.72 27.27 -9.01
N LYS A 250 19.06 26.29 -9.61
CA LYS A 250 18.86 26.21 -11.06
C LYS A 250 18.10 27.44 -11.54
N SER A 251 18.41 27.92 -12.74
CA SER A 251 17.76 29.09 -13.34
C SER A 251 16.24 28.92 -13.45
N ALA A 252 15.52 30.05 -13.35
CA ALA A 252 14.08 30.08 -13.56
C ALA A 252 13.70 29.50 -14.94
N GLY A 253 12.70 28.62 -14.97
CA GLY A 253 12.23 27.96 -16.20
C GLY A 253 12.92 26.64 -16.53
N GLN A 254 13.95 26.22 -15.78
CA GLN A 254 14.55 24.89 -15.96
C GLN A 254 13.58 23.80 -15.47
N MET A 255 13.32 22.79 -16.30
CA MET A 255 12.39 21.70 -15.96
C MET A 255 12.92 20.87 -14.78
N CYS A 256 12.03 20.58 -13.83
CA CYS A 256 12.31 19.74 -12.65
C CYS A 256 11.28 18.64 -12.44
N GLY A 257 10.14 18.70 -13.14
CA GLY A 257 9.14 17.62 -13.16
C GLY A 257 8.56 17.49 -14.56
N GLU A 258 8.46 16.25 -15.04
CA GLU A 258 7.89 15.94 -16.34
C GLU A 258 6.37 16.12 -16.34
N GLU A 259 5.82 16.35 -17.54
CA GLU A 259 4.38 16.41 -17.74
C GLU A 259 3.75 15.01 -17.59
N THR A 260 2.60 14.93 -16.90
CA THR A 260 1.82 13.70 -16.79
C THR A 260 0.48 13.83 -17.51
N ASP A 261 -0.31 12.76 -17.52
CA ASP A 261 -1.67 12.77 -18.08
C ASP A 261 -2.55 13.90 -17.54
N CYS A 262 -2.37 14.30 -16.28
CA CYS A 262 -3.23 15.26 -15.58
C CYS A 262 -2.53 16.45 -14.94
N GLN A 263 -1.20 16.51 -15.03
CA GLN A 263 -0.41 17.62 -14.50
C GLN A 263 0.52 18.14 -15.58
N LYS A 264 0.69 19.46 -15.64
CA LYS A 264 1.66 20.12 -16.52
C LYS A 264 3.08 19.88 -15.98
N ALA A 265 4.09 20.08 -16.83
CA ALA A 265 5.48 20.07 -16.39
C ALA A 265 5.73 21.14 -15.31
N SER A 266 6.58 20.82 -14.33
CA SER A 266 7.07 21.77 -13.32
C SER A 266 8.43 22.31 -13.70
N VAL A 267 8.62 23.61 -13.43
CA VAL A 267 9.88 24.31 -13.68
C VAL A 267 10.37 24.99 -12.42
N CYS A 268 11.69 25.07 -12.26
CA CYS A 268 12.33 25.76 -11.15
C CYS A 268 12.00 27.25 -11.18
N SER A 269 11.81 27.83 -9.99
CA SER A 269 11.56 29.27 -9.82
C SER A 269 12.83 30.12 -9.88
N GLY A 270 14.00 29.50 -9.69
CA GLY A 270 15.28 30.21 -9.51
C GLY A 270 15.57 30.63 -8.07
N LEU A 271 14.65 30.41 -7.14
CA LEU A 271 14.72 30.93 -5.77
C LEU A 271 14.77 29.84 -4.69
N PHE A 272 14.33 28.63 -5.01
CA PHE A 272 14.23 27.51 -4.07
C PHE A 272 14.80 26.23 -4.68
N SER A 273 15.25 25.32 -3.81
CA SER A 273 15.79 24.01 -4.19
C SER A 273 14.69 22.97 -4.46
N LEU A 274 13.50 23.19 -3.91
CA LEU A 274 12.33 22.34 -4.13
C LEU A 274 11.70 22.64 -5.49
N CYS A 275 11.33 21.58 -6.22
CA CYS A 275 10.52 21.72 -7.43
C CYS A 275 9.09 22.10 -7.03
N PRO A 276 8.53 23.19 -7.58
CA PRO A 276 7.17 23.61 -7.23
C PRO A 276 6.14 22.56 -7.66
N GLU A 277 5.03 22.51 -6.94
CA GLU A 277 3.92 21.60 -7.28
C GLU A 277 3.42 21.88 -8.71
N PRO A 278 3.22 20.83 -9.52
CA PRO A 278 2.81 21.00 -10.90
C PRO A 278 1.37 21.48 -10.99
N ASN A 279 1.13 22.43 -11.89
CA ASN A 279 -0.22 22.90 -12.19
C ASN A 279 -1.06 21.77 -12.80
N ALA A 280 -2.30 21.62 -12.33
CA ALA A 280 -3.24 20.68 -12.91
C ALA A 280 -3.58 21.04 -14.36
N LYS A 281 -3.83 20.01 -15.18
CA LYS A 281 -4.48 20.18 -16.49
C LYS A 281 -5.96 20.47 -16.32
N GLU A 282 -6.62 20.86 -17.41
CA GLU A 282 -8.05 21.17 -17.40
C GLU A 282 -8.87 20.01 -16.86
N ASN A 283 -9.88 20.35 -16.06
CA ASN A 283 -10.82 19.39 -15.49
C ASN A 283 -11.47 18.57 -16.61
N LEU A 284 -11.73 17.28 -16.36
CA LEU A 284 -12.36 16.38 -17.33
C LEU A 284 -11.51 16.05 -18.58
N THR A 285 -10.23 16.44 -18.60
CA THR A 285 -9.28 15.95 -19.61
C THR A 285 -9.20 14.42 -19.53
N VAL A 286 -9.36 13.75 -20.66
CA VAL A 286 -9.37 12.28 -20.75
C VAL A 286 -7.94 11.75 -20.58
N CYS A 287 -7.77 10.78 -19.68
CA CYS A 287 -6.48 10.20 -19.32
C CYS A 287 -6.54 8.67 -19.17
N SER A 288 -5.41 8.04 -18.82
CA SER A 288 -5.33 6.59 -18.54
C SER A 288 -5.89 5.76 -19.69
N GLN A 289 -5.39 6.00 -20.91
CA GLN A 289 -5.79 5.31 -22.14
C GLN A 289 -7.29 5.45 -22.48
N GLY A 290 -7.94 6.53 -22.03
CA GLY A 290 -9.34 6.80 -22.34
C GLY A 290 -10.35 6.31 -21.30
N THR A 291 -9.88 5.74 -20.19
CA THR A 291 -10.74 5.16 -19.15
C THR A 291 -11.09 6.12 -18.02
N ARG A 292 -10.27 7.16 -17.82
CA ARG A 292 -10.41 8.11 -16.70
C ARG A 292 -10.40 9.55 -17.18
N VAL A 293 -10.69 10.45 -16.24
CA VAL A 293 -10.53 11.88 -16.42
C VAL A 293 -9.75 12.51 -15.25
N CYS A 294 -9.09 13.63 -15.53
CA CYS A 294 -8.44 14.46 -14.52
C CYS A 294 -9.47 15.02 -13.52
N LEU A 295 -9.10 15.10 -12.22
CA LEU A 295 -9.96 15.17 -11.02
C LEU A 295 -10.53 13.82 -10.51
N ASN A 296 -9.80 12.72 -10.70
CA ASN A 296 -10.13 11.42 -10.10
C ASN A 296 -11.55 10.94 -10.42
N GLY A 297 -11.87 10.84 -11.71
CA GLY A 297 -13.14 10.27 -12.18
C GLY A 297 -12.94 9.23 -13.26
N SER A 298 -13.96 8.41 -13.47
CA SER A 298 -14.08 7.60 -14.68
C SER A 298 -14.45 8.48 -15.87
N VAL A 299 -14.24 7.97 -17.09
CA VAL A 299 -14.68 8.65 -18.31
C VAL A 299 -16.21 8.90 -18.35
N CYS A 300 -17.00 8.15 -17.58
CA CYS A 300 -18.45 8.36 -17.45
C CYS A 300 -18.79 9.78 -16.96
N VAL A 301 -17.96 10.35 -16.08
CA VAL A 301 -18.19 11.67 -15.46
C VAL A 301 -18.24 12.78 -16.51
N LYS A 302 -17.46 12.65 -17.60
CA LYS A 302 -17.49 13.58 -18.74
C LYS A 302 -18.88 13.68 -19.40
N HIS A 303 -19.71 12.67 -19.21
CA HIS A 303 -21.07 12.58 -19.75
C HIS A 303 -22.16 12.68 -18.67
N HIS A 304 -21.82 13.18 -17.47
CA HIS A 304 -22.74 13.26 -16.33
C HIS A 304 -23.28 11.89 -15.87
N LEU A 305 -22.44 10.86 -16.00
CA LEU A 305 -22.72 9.49 -15.56
C LEU A 305 -21.71 9.05 -14.50
N GLU A 306 -22.05 8.03 -13.73
CA GLU A 306 -21.18 7.41 -12.73
C GLU A 306 -20.67 6.05 -13.22
N GLN A 307 -19.47 5.63 -12.81
CA GLN A 307 -18.99 4.27 -13.08
C GLN A 307 -19.75 3.27 -12.22
N CYS A 308 -20.07 2.13 -12.82
CA CYS A 308 -20.70 0.99 -12.15
C CYS A 308 -20.06 -0.33 -12.58
N ASP A 309 -20.26 -1.39 -11.80
CA ASP A 309 -19.85 -2.74 -12.18
C ASP A 309 -20.74 -3.26 -13.31
N CYS A 310 -20.13 -3.81 -14.36
CA CYS A 310 -20.89 -4.36 -15.46
C CYS A 310 -21.80 -5.52 -15.01
N PRO A 311 -23.09 -5.54 -15.42
CA PRO A 311 -24.06 -6.51 -14.91
C PRO A 311 -23.82 -7.95 -15.39
N GLY A 312 -23.12 -8.15 -16.51
CA GLY A 312 -22.85 -9.48 -17.08
C GLY A 312 -21.99 -10.37 -16.17
N ASP A 313 -22.15 -11.70 -16.30
CA ASP A 313 -21.44 -12.70 -15.47
C ASP A 313 -20.03 -13.03 -15.98
N SER A 314 -19.72 -12.65 -17.22
CA SER A 314 -18.40 -12.89 -17.81
C SER A 314 -17.32 -12.08 -17.08
N MET A 315 -16.30 -12.76 -16.56
CA MET A 315 -15.15 -12.12 -15.89
C MET A 315 -14.41 -11.13 -16.81
N LYS A 316 -14.52 -11.29 -18.14
CA LYS A 316 -13.98 -10.34 -19.11
C LYS A 316 -14.84 -9.07 -19.19
N GLU A 317 -16.15 -9.23 -19.18
CA GLU A 317 -17.09 -8.10 -19.19
C GLU A 317 -17.04 -7.29 -17.89
N LYS A 318 -16.75 -7.94 -16.75
CA LYS A 318 -16.49 -7.25 -15.48
C LYS A 318 -15.32 -6.25 -15.56
N CYS A 319 -14.46 -6.37 -16.56
CA CYS A 319 -13.35 -5.47 -16.83
C CYS A 319 -13.60 -4.52 -18.01
N HIS A 320 -14.85 -4.35 -18.44
CA HIS A 320 -15.24 -3.28 -19.34
C HIS A 320 -15.68 -2.04 -18.57
N MET A 321 -15.60 -0.87 -19.22
CA MET A 321 -16.19 0.35 -18.69
C MET A 321 -17.71 0.27 -18.79
N CYS A 322 -18.38 0.37 -17.64
CA CYS A 322 -19.83 0.51 -17.52
C CYS A 322 -20.16 1.82 -16.80
N CYS A 323 -21.21 2.49 -17.29
CA CYS A 323 -21.69 3.74 -16.74
C CYS A 323 -23.17 3.64 -16.38
N GLN A 324 -23.60 4.38 -15.37
CA GLN A 324 -24.98 4.50 -14.93
C GLN A 324 -25.35 5.98 -14.75
N GLN A 325 -26.64 6.27 -14.81
CA GLN A 325 -27.17 7.51 -14.23
C GLN A 325 -27.09 7.42 -12.69
N PRO A 326 -27.45 8.47 -11.93
CA PRO A 326 -27.56 8.43 -10.46
C PRO A 326 -28.70 7.53 -9.94
N LYS A 327 -28.88 6.36 -10.56
CA LYS A 327 -29.85 5.30 -10.30
C LYS A 327 -29.17 3.95 -10.62
N PRO A 328 -28.96 3.07 -9.64
CA PRO A 328 -28.20 1.82 -9.82
C PRO A 328 -28.73 0.91 -10.95
N GLU A 329 -30.03 0.94 -11.20
CA GLU A 329 -30.71 0.09 -12.20
C GLU A 329 -30.38 0.46 -13.66
N THR A 330 -29.67 1.57 -13.88
CA THR A 330 -29.35 2.08 -15.23
C THR A 330 -27.95 1.70 -15.71
N CYS A 331 -27.23 0.86 -14.96
CA CYS A 331 -25.88 0.45 -15.31
C CYS A 331 -25.83 -0.30 -16.64
N ALA A 332 -25.06 0.23 -17.59
CA ALA A 332 -24.90 -0.34 -18.91
C ALA A 332 -23.44 -0.26 -19.40
N SER A 333 -23.05 -1.22 -20.23
CA SER A 333 -21.73 -1.21 -20.88
C SER A 333 -21.62 -0.10 -21.91
N THR A 334 -20.42 0.47 -22.05
CA THR A 334 -20.05 1.40 -23.13
C THR A 334 -20.32 0.83 -24.54
N THR A 335 -20.41 -0.49 -24.67
CA THR A 335 -20.77 -1.22 -25.91
C THR A 335 -22.28 -1.34 -26.17
N SER A 336 -23.11 -1.03 -25.17
CA SER A 336 -24.57 -1.20 -25.25
C SER A 336 -25.23 -0.16 -26.17
N SER A 337 -26.44 -0.46 -26.63
CA SER A 337 -27.28 0.51 -27.36
C SER A 337 -27.62 1.74 -26.50
N VAL A 338 -27.80 1.56 -25.19
CA VAL A 338 -28.15 2.60 -24.22
C VAL A 338 -27.10 3.71 -24.18
N LEU A 339 -25.81 3.35 -24.19
CA LEU A 339 -24.70 4.30 -24.11
C LEU A 339 -24.09 4.66 -25.48
N SER A 340 -24.72 4.23 -26.58
CA SER A 340 -24.20 4.41 -27.94
C SER A 340 -24.03 5.89 -28.34
N HIS A 341 -24.89 6.79 -27.84
CA HIS A 341 -24.77 8.23 -28.10
C HIS A 341 -23.48 8.83 -27.52
N HIS A 342 -22.98 8.30 -26.40
CA HIS A 342 -21.78 8.82 -25.73
C HIS A 342 -20.50 8.14 -26.19
N PHE A 343 -20.53 6.80 -26.32
CA PHE A 343 -19.33 5.98 -26.54
C PHE A 343 -19.30 5.28 -27.90
N GLN A 344 -20.31 5.47 -28.76
CA GLN A 344 -20.37 4.92 -30.11
C GLN A 344 -20.21 3.39 -30.16
N LYS A 345 -20.70 2.69 -29.11
CA LYS A 345 -20.56 1.24 -28.92
C LYS A 345 -19.09 0.75 -28.90
N LYS A 346 -18.14 1.63 -28.61
CA LYS A 346 -16.72 1.29 -28.50
C LYS A 346 -16.49 0.49 -27.22
N VAL A 347 -15.74 -0.61 -27.33
CA VAL A 347 -15.23 -1.35 -26.17
C VAL A 347 -14.16 -0.51 -25.49
N LEU A 348 -14.39 -0.14 -24.23
CA LEU A 348 -13.38 0.50 -23.38
C LEU A 348 -13.01 -0.48 -22.27
N PRO A 349 -11.90 -1.23 -22.41
CA PRO A 349 -11.44 -2.10 -21.34
C PRO A 349 -10.81 -1.28 -20.22
N LEU A 350 -11.03 -1.70 -18.97
CA LEU A 350 -10.33 -1.15 -17.80
C LEU A 350 -8.84 -1.51 -17.86
N VAL A 351 -8.01 -0.60 -17.35
CA VAL A 351 -6.57 -0.81 -17.23
C VAL A 351 -6.25 -1.92 -16.23
N GLY A 352 -5.09 -2.57 -16.38
CA GLY A 352 -4.61 -3.56 -15.43
C GLY A 352 -4.53 -2.99 -14.01
N GLY A 353 -4.99 -3.74 -13.01
CA GLY A 353 -5.08 -3.29 -11.62
C GLY A 353 -6.29 -2.43 -11.29
N ALA A 354 -7.21 -2.18 -12.23
CA ALA A 354 -8.49 -1.56 -11.90
C ALA A 354 -9.38 -2.51 -11.08
N PRO A 355 -10.09 -2.02 -10.05
CA PRO A 355 -11.00 -2.84 -9.25
C PRO A 355 -12.17 -3.36 -10.11
N CYS A 356 -12.63 -4.57 -9.82
CA CYS A 356 -13.76 -5.21 -10.50
C CYS A 356 -14.58 -6.08 -9.54
N SER A 357 -15.82 -6.40 -9.96
CA SER A 357 -16.73 -7.29 -9.23
C SER A 357 -17.08 -6.78 -7.82
N GLY A 358 -17.42 -5.49 -7.72
CA GLY A 358 -17.72 -4.86 -6.44
C GLY A 358 -16.50 -4.82 -5.54
N ASN A 359 -15.35 -4.43 -6.10
CA ASN A 359 -14.06 -4.32 -5.41
C ASN A 359 -13.45 -5.64 -4.92
N ARG A 360 -14.01 -6.81 -5.25
CA ARG A 360 -13.49 -8.13 -4.81
C ARG A 360 -12.28 -8.63 -5.60
N GLY A 361 -11.89 -7.90 -6.65
CA GLY A 361 -10.83 -8.33 -7.56
C GLY A 361 -10.21 -7.18 -8.34
N TYR A 362 -9.23 -7.54 -9.17
CA TYR A 362 -8.58 -6.62 -10.10
C TYR A 362 -8.61 -7.16 -11.54
N CYS A 363 -8.64 -6.27 -12.51
CA CYS A 363 -8.47 -6.61 -13.91
C CYS A 363 -7.00 -6.94 -14.23
N ASP A 364 -6.76 -8.11 -14.84
CA ASP A 364 -5.42 -8.47 -15.30
C ASP A 364 -5.05 -7.82 -16.64
N LYS A 365 -3.84 -8.11 -17.14
CA LYS A 365 -3.32 -7.62 -18.44
C LYS A 365 -4.14 -8.08 -19.65
N PHE A 366 -4.97 -9.11 -19.49
CA PHE A 366 -5.87 -9.65 -20.51
C PHE A 366 -7.31 -9.15 -20.34
N HIS A 367 -7.52 -8.19 -19.45
CA HIS A 367 -8.82 -7.61 -19.09
C HIS A 367 -9.80 -8.68 -18.56
N VAL A 368 -9.29 -9.60 -17.73
CA VAL A 368 -10.11 -10.57 -17.00
C VAL A 368 -10.07 -10.23 -15.51
N CYS A 369 -11.25 -10.18 -14.89
CA CYS A 369 -11.38 -9.93 -13.47
C CYS A 369 -10.87 -11.13 -12.67
N ARG A 370 -9.81 -10.92 -11.88
CA ARG A 370 -9.24 -11.89 -10.95
C ARG A 370 -9.70 -11.55 -9.55
N LEU A 371 -10.48 -12.44 -8.95
CA LEU A 371 -10.92 -12.29 -7.57
C LEU A 371 -9.73 -12.50 -6.62
N LEU A 372 -9.67 -11.68 -5.57
CA LEU A 372 -8.61 -11.72 -4.58
C LEU A 372 -8.95 -12.67 -3.44
N ASP A 373 -7.93 -13.38 -3.00
CA ASP A 373 -7.86 -14.07 -1.72
C ASP A 373 -6.83 -13.31 -0.87
N ALA A 374 -7.30 -12.38 -0.03
CA ALA A 374 -6.45 -11.42 0.68
C ALA A 374 -5.62 -12.08 1.79
N ASP A 375 -6.21 -13.06 2.49
CA ASP A 375 -5.55 -13.73 3.63
C ASP A 375 -4.74 -14.96 3.21
N GLY A 376 -4.99 -15.51 2.03
CA GLY A 376 -4.33 -16.70 1.51
C GLY A 376 -2.79 -16.65 1.58
N PRO A 377 -2.12 -15.61 1.05
CA PRO A 377 -0.66 -15.52 1.06
C PRO A 377 -0.05 -15.56 2.48
N ILE A 378 -0.57 -14.74 3.40
CA ILE A 378 -0.04 -14.68 4.77
C ILE A 378 -0.36 -15.94 5.57
N ALA A 379 -1.51 -16.58 5.32
CA ALA A 379 -1.86 -17.87 5.91
C ALA A 379 -0.89 -18.97 5.44
N ARG A 380 -0.60 -19.04 4.14
CA ARG A 380 0.41 -19.97 3.59
C ARG A 380 1.79 -19.70 4.16
N LEU A 381 2.16 -18.43 4.35
CA LEU A 381 3.42 -18.06 4.99
C LEU A 381 3.46 -18.54 6.44
N LYS A 382 2.43 -18.24 7.26
CA LYS A 382 2.33 -18.71 8.66
C LYS A 382 2.48 -20.23 8.73
N ASN A 383 1.80 -20.98 7.86
CA ASN A 383 1.87 -22.44 7.82
C ASN A 383 3.26 -22.96 7.42
N SER A 384 3.89 -22.35 6.40
CA SER A 384 5.24 -22.75 5.96
C SER A 384 6.35 -22.30 6.91
N PHE A 385 6.17 -21.19 7.62
CA PHE A 385 7.21 -20.51 8.38
C PHE A 385 7.22 -20.94 9.85
N LEU A 386 6.05 -21.22 10.43
CA LEU A 386 5.90 -21.62 11.83
C LEU A 386 5.47 -23.09 12.01
N HIS A 387 5.03 -23.79 10.94
CA HIS A 387 4.33 -25.08 11.04
C HIS A 387 3.39 -25.09 12.25
N LEU A 388 2.42 -24.18 12.24
CA LEU A 388 1.35 -24.17 13.23
C LEU A 388 0.38 -25.29 12.83
N ASP A 389 0.55 -26.46 13.41
CA ASP A 389 -0.48 -27.52 13.45
C ASP A 389 -1.73 -27.08 14.25
N ASP A 390 -1.80 -25.81 14.68
CA ASP A 390 -2.83 -25.27 15.59
C ASP A 390 -3.93 -24.43 14.90
N PHE A 391 -4.00 -24.45 13.57
CA PHE A 391 -5.23 -24.03 12.87
C PHE A 391 -5.60 -25.12 11.87
N GLU A 392 -6.33 -26.14 12.36
CA GLU A 392 -7.11 -27.02 11.50
C GLU A 392 -8.09 -26.15 10.70
N ASP A 393 -7.71 -25.82 9.46
CA ASP A 393 -8.67 -25.47 8.44
C ASP A 393 -9.64 -26.65 8.35
N MET A 394 -10.90 -26.44 8.73
CA MET A 394 -11.92 -27.50 8.70
C MET A 394 -11.96 -28.20 7.34
N ALA A 395 -11.64 -27.48 6.25
CA ALA A 395 -11.57 -28.05 4.91
C ALA A 395 -10.43 -29.08 4.75
N GLU A 396 -9.25 -28.85 5.32
CA GLU A 396 -8.13 -29.79 5.26
C GLU A 396 -8.33 -30.96 6.24
N TRP A 397 -8.88 -30.69 7.43
CA TRP A 397 -9.27 -31.76 8.37
C TRP A 397 -10.33 -32.67 7.74
N MET A 398 -11.35 -32.11 7.08
CA MET A 398 -12.40 -32.88 6.38
C MET A 398 -11.83 -33.71 5.22
N LYS A 399 -10.81 -33.21 4.49
CA LYS A 399 -10.13 -33.99 3.46
C LYS A 399 -9.27 -35.11 4.04
N ALA A 400 -8.58 -34.86 5.15
CA ALA A 400 -7.73 -35.85 5.81
C ALA A 400 -8.56 -36.94 6.54
N HIS A 401 -9.70 -36.57 7.12
CA HIS A 401 -10.56 -37.42 7.93
C HIS A 401 -11.93 -37.70 7.28
N TRP A 402 -11.99 -37.71 5.95
CA TRP A 402 -13.24 -37.95 5.19
C TRP A 402 -13.94 -39.27 5.59
N TRP A 403 -13.17 -40.27 5.98
CA TRP A 403 -13.66 -41.58 6.44
C TRP A 403 -14.44 -41.49 7.77
N ALA A 404 -14.07 -40.56 8.67
CA ALA A 404 -14.76 -40.36 9.94
C ALA A 404 -16.15 -39.73 9.73
N ILE A 405 -16.26 -38.79 8.79
CA ILE A 405 -17.53 -38.18 8.36
C ILE A 405 -18.43 -39.24 7.73
N LEU A 406 -17.87 -40.10 6.87
CA LEU A 406 -18.61 -41.16 6.21
C LEU A 406 -19.11 -42.23 7.21
N LEU A 407 -18.31 -42.57 8.22
CA LEU A 407 -18.73 -43.43 9.33
C LEU A 407 -19.85 -42.80 10.16
N ALA A 408 -19.76 -41.51 10.48
CA ALA A 408 -20.81 -40.80 11.22
C ALA A 408 -22.14 -40.75 10.45
N ILE A 409 -22.09 -40.55 9.13
CA ILE A 409 -23.28 -40.58 8.26
C ILE A 409 -23.88 -41.98 8.22
N LEU A 410 -23.05 -43.03 8.09
CA LEU A 410 -23.52 -44.42 8.07
C LEU A 410 -24.12 -44.86 9.40
N THR A 411 -23.55 -44.44 10.54
CA THR A 411 -24.12 -44.74 11.87
C THR A 411 -25.43 -43.99 12.10
N LEU A 412 -25.51 -42.71 11.74
CA LEU A 412 -26.76 -41.95 11.80
C LEU A 412 -27.86 -42.55 10.91
N SER A 413 -27.49 -42.98 9.71
CA SER A 413 -28.43 -43.62 8.77
C SER A 413 -28.90 -45.00 9.24
N GLY A 414 -28.04 -45.76 9.94
CA GLY A 414 -28.38 -47.05 10.53
C GLY A 414 -29.20 -46.97 11.83
N VAL A 415 -29.17 -45.84 12.54
CA VAL A 415 -29.97 -45.59 13.75
C VAL A 415 -31.35 -45.00 13.41
N MET A 416 -31.48 -44.35 12.25
CA MET A 416 -32.73 -43.79 11.74
C MET A 416 -33.47 -44.69 10.74
N GLY A 417 -32.96 -45.89 10.46
CA GLY A 417 -33.52 -46.87 9.53
C GLY A 417 -34.25 -48.02 10.21
#